data_AF-F1YS53-F1
#
_entry.id   AF-F1YS53-F1
#
_cell.length_a   1.000
_cell.length_b   1.000
_cell.length_c   1.000
_cell.angle_alpha   90.00
_cell.angle_beta   90.00
_cell.angle_gamma   90.00
#
_symmetry.space_group_name_H-M   'P 1'
#
loop_
_entity.id
_entity.type
_entity.pdbx_description
1 polymer ?
#
loop_
_entity_poly.entity_id
_entity_poly.type
_entity_poly.pdbx_seq_one_letter_code
_entity_poly.pdbx_strand_id
1 'polypeptide(L)'
;MKSDRHKEELDPEIRPMTKGAQRVLTKKRATMEKLPDRKDIVFSVGERKIFSVLFGLMTRQAGIQDLTFHDSRHEATSRLARYLNPIVLPQLTGHRDLKSLNRYYQPVPGDIANKTR
;
A
#
# COMPACT_ATOMS: atom_id res chain seq x y z
N MET A 1 9.67 18.21 10.21
CA MET A 1 10.02 18.00 8.78
C MET A 1 11.50 17.67 8.72
N LYS A 2 11.90 16.42 8.44
CA LYS A 2 13.33 16.10 8.23
C LYS A 2 13.66 16.25 6.73
N SER A 3 14.67 17.07 6.48
CA SER A 3 15.28 17.47 5.21
C SER A 3 15.46 16.32 4.22
N ASP A 4 15.17 16.58 2.94
CA ASP A 4 15.32 15.63 1.83
C ASP A 4 16.72 15.03 1.70
N ARG A 5 17.74 15.66 2.28
CA ARG A 5 19.12 15.15 2.38
C ARG A 5 19.27 13.77 3.06
N HIS A 6 18.38 13.39 3.98
CA HIS A 6 18.45 12.07 4.63
C HIS A 6 17.92 10.91 3.79
N LYS A 7 17.25 11.18 2.66
CA LYS A 7 16.74 10.14 1.75
C LYS A 7 17.80 9.66 0.75
N GLU A 8 18.87 10.44 0.55
CA GLU A 8 19.91 10.16 -0.47
C GLU A 8 20.97 9.15 0.01
N GLU A 9 21.18 9.00 1.33
CA GLU A 9 22.17 8.07 1.91
C GLU A 9 21.65 6.65 2.16
N LEU A 10 20.35 6.42 2.01
CA LEU A 10 19.72 5.12 2.23
C LEU A 10 19.48 4.44 0.89
N ASP A 11 19.94 3.20 0.78
CA ASP A 11 19.61 2.28 -0.31
C ASP A 11 18.09 2.31 -0.57
N PRO A 12 17.60 2.14 -1.82
CA PRO A 12 16.20 2.38 -2.12
C PRO A 12 15.33 1.50 -1.24
N GLU A 13 14.28 2.10 -0.67
CA GLU A 13 13.39 1.39 0.25
C GLU A 13 12.60 0.31 -0.54
N ILE A 14 13.11 -0.92 -0.55
CA ILE A 14 12.48 -2.05 -1.23
C ILE A 14 11.29 -2.52 -0.39
N ARG A 15 10.10 -2.50 -1.00
CA ARG A 15 8.89 -3.05 -0.38
C ARG A 15 8.46 -4.34 -1.07
N PRO A 16 8.29 -5.44 -0.33
CA PRO A 16 7.71 -6.65 -0.92
C PRO A 16 6.32 -6.36 -1.47
N MET A 17 5.96 -7.05 -2.55
CA MET A 17 4.63 -6.91 -3.16
C MET A 17 3.88 -8.22 -3.06
N THR A 18 2.57 -8.15 -2.84
CA THR A 18 1.71 -9.34 -2.92
C THR A 18 1.68 -9.85 -4.36
N LYS A 19 1.42 -11.16 -4.54
CA LYS A 19 1.25 -11.77 -5.88
C LYS A 19 0.19 -11.03 -6.71
N GLY A 20 -0.88 -10.55 -6.07
CA GLY A 20 -1.92 -9.75 -6.71
C GLY A 20 -1.39 -8.43 -7.26
N ALA A 21 -0.57 -7.72 -6.49
CA ALA A 21 0.03 -6.46 -6.92
C ALA A 21 1.07 -6.67 -8.04
N GLN A 22 1.90 -7.72 -7.95
CA GLN A 22 2.82 -8.11 -9.02
C GLN A 22 2.10 -8.42 -10.34
N ARG A 23 0.92 -9.05 -10.27
CA ARG A 23 0.09 -9.33 -11.45
C ARG A 23 -0.38 -8.05 -12.14
N VAL A 24 -0.77 -7.02 -11.38
CA VAL A 24 -1.17 -5.72 -11.95
C VAL A 24 0.01 -5.05 -12.66
N LEU A 25 1.19 -5.04 -12.04
CA LEU A 25 2.40 -4.50 -12.66
C LEU A 25 2.80 -5.27 -13.91
N THR A 26 2.70 -6.59 -13.89
CA THR A 26 3.02 -7.44 -15.05
C THR A 26 2.09 -7.16 -16.22
N LYS A 27 0.79 -6.98 -15.95
CA LYS A 27 -0.19 -6.57 -16.97
C LYS A 27 0.13 -5.18 -17.53
N LYS A 28 0.46 -4.21 -16.67
CA LYS A 28 0.85 -2.87 -17.10
C LYS A 28 2.13 -2.91 -17.95
N ARG A 29 3.14 -3.69 -17.54
CA ARG A 29 4.38 -3.88 -18.30
C ARG A 29 4.11 -4.44 -19.70
N ALA A 30 3.19 -5.39 -19.84
CA ALA A 30 2.84 -5.96 -21.14
C ALA A 30 2.24 -4.95 -22.12
N THR A 31 1.69 -3.83 -21.63
CA THR A 31 1.17 -2.73 -22.47
C THR A 31 2.22 -1.67 -22.81
N MET A 32 3.42 -1.74 -22.23
CA MET A 32 4.48 -0.77 -22.45
C MET A 32 5.40 -1.24 -23.58
N GLU A 33 5.75 -0.33 -24.50
CA GLU A 33 6.66 -0.63 -25.60
C GLU A 33 8.11 -0.78 -25.14
N LYS A 34 8.51 -0.01 -24.12
CA LYS A 34 9.86 0.00 -23.55
C LYS A 34 9.81 -0.31 -22.07
N LEU A 35 10.87 -0.95 -21.58
CA LEU A 35 11.06 -1.16 -20.16
C LEU A 35 11.31 0.21 -19.51
N PRO A 36 10.51 0.61 -18.49
CA PRO A 36 10.73 1.88 -17.80
C PRO A 36 12.05 1.82 -17.02
N ASP A 37 12.79 2.94 -17.04
CA ASP A 37 13.95 3.14 -16.19
C ASP A 37 13.54 3.34 -14.73
N ARG A 38 14.50 3.24 -13.80
CA ARG A 38 14.24 3.37 -12.35
C ARG A 38 13.57 4.69 -11.93
N LYS A 39 13.74 5.75 -12.72
CA LYS A 39 13.20 7.08 -12.44
C LYS A 39 11.88 7.37 -13.16
N ASP A 40 11.44 6.45 -14.02
CA ASP A 40 10.26 6.67 -14.84
C ASP A 40 8.97 6.48 -14.04
N ILE A 41 7.98 7.29 -14.39
CA ILE A 41 6.64 7.21 -13.81
C ILE A 41 5.89 6.07 -14.49
N VAL A 42 5.73 4.95 -13.77
CA VAL A 42 4.99 3.77 -14.28
C VAL A 42 3.48 4.05 -14.43
N PHE A 43 2.92 4.84 -13.51
CA PHE A 43 1.51 5.25 -13.51
C PHE A 43 1.42 6.78 -13.47
N SER A 44 1.10 7.39 -14.61
CA SER A 44 0.76 8.81 -14.65
C SER A 44 -0.65 8.99 -14.12
N VAL A 45 -0.77 9.40 -12.85
CA VAL A 45 -2.06 9.56 -12.15
C VAL A 45 -2.57 11.02 -12.14
N GLY A 46 -1.88 11.92 -12.84
CA GLY A 46 -2.21 13.34 -12.90
C GLY A 46 -2.12 14.05 -11.54
N GLU A 47 -2.74 15.22 -11.44
CA GLU A 47 -2.80 15.99 -10.19
C GLU A 47 -3.66 15.29 -9.13
N ARG A 48 -3.31 15.49 -7.85
CA ARG A 48 -4.04 14.91 -6.71
C ARG A 48 -5.56 15.16 -6.76
N LYS A 49 -5.98 16.37 -7.11
CA LYS A 49 -7.40 16.73 -7.18
C LYS A 49 -8.12 15.94 -8.27
N ILE A 50 -7.51 15.84 -9.45
CA ILE A 50 -8.04 15.08 -10.59
C ILE A 50 -8.13 13.61 -10.22
N PHE A 51 -7.07 13.04 -9.64
CA PHE A 51 -7.06 11.66 -9.17
C PHE A 51 -8.19 11.38 -8.17
N SER A 52 -8.40 12.27 -7.19
CA SER A 52 -9.47 12.10 -6.21
C SER A 52 -10.86 12.07 -6.84
N VAL A 53 -11.10 12.91 -7.86
CA VAL A 53 -12.36 12.93 -8.60
C VAL A 53 -12.53 11.64 -9.41
N LEU A 54 -11.51 11.23 -10.16
CA LEU A 54 -11.55 10.01 -10.97
C LEU A 54 -11.77 8.77 -10.10
N PHE A 55 -11.09 8.67 -8.96
CA PHE A 55 -11.30 7.59 -8.00
C PHE A 55 -12.75 7.56 -7.51
N GLY A 56 -13.31 8.71 -7.11
CA GLY A 56 -14.70 8.81 -6.69
C GLY A 56 -15.71 8.43 -7.79
N LEU A 57 -15.42 8.70 -9.05
CA LEU A 57 -16.25 8.24 -10.17
C LEU A 57 -16.19 6.71 -10.32
N MET A 58 -15.00 6.13 -10.25
CA MET A 58 -14.82 4.67 -10.34
C MET A 58 -15.50 3.93 -9.18
N THR A 59 -15.43 4.44 -7.95
CA THR A 59 -16.12 3.82 -6.80
C THR A 59 -17.63 3.86 -6.95
N ARG A 60 -18.18 4.99 -7.42
CA ARG A 60 -19.61 5.12 -7.74
C ARG A 60 -20.04 4.16 -8.85
N GLN A 61 -19.25 4.02 -9.92
CA GLN A 61 -19.51 3.07 -11.00
C GLN A 61 -19.49 1.61 -10.51
N ALA A 62 -18.65 1.30 -9.52
CA ALA A 62 -18.60 -0.01 -8.88
C ALA A 62 -19.70 -0.22 -7.82
N GLY A 63 -20.58 0.77 -7.59
CA GLY A 63 -21.63 0.70 -6.57
C GLY A 63 -21.12 0.81 -5.13
N ILE A 64 -19.89 1.27 -4.92
CA ILE A 64 -19.26 1.40 -3.61
C ILE A 64 -19.55 2.81 -3.07
N GLN A 65 -20.15 2.87 -1.89
CA GLN A 65 -20.47 4.12 -1.22
C GLN A 65 -19.38 4.47 -0.20
N ASP A 66 -19.15 5.78 -0.02
CA ASP A 66 -18.28 6.35 1.01
C ASP A 66 -16.85 5.79 1.07
N LEU A 67 -16.30 5.39 -0.09
CA LEU A 67 -14.92 4.92 -0.20
C LEU A 67 -14.01 6.03 -0.73
N THR A 68 -13.03 6.44 0.08
CA THR A 68 -11.95 7.34 -0.33
C THR A 68 -10.66 6.57 -0.63
N PHE A 69 -9.71 7.22 -1.31
CA PHE A 69 -8.43 6.59 -1.59
C PHE A 69 -7.60 6.32 -0.32
N HIS A 70 -7.75 7.15 0.72
CA HIS A 70 -7.05 6.95 2.00
C HIS A 70 -7.47 5.65 2.69
N ASP A 71 -8.74 5.24 2.52
CA ASP A 71 -9.27 4.01 3.08
C ASP A 71 -8.62 2.77 2.46
N SER A 72 -8.11 2.86 1.23
CA SER A 72 -7.36 1.77 0.59
C SER A 72 -6.11 1.39 1.39
N ARG A 73 -5.40 2.39 1.94
CA ARG A 73 -4.24 2.14 2.81
C ARG A 73 -4.68 1.59 4.16
N HIS A 74 -5.77 2.11 4.73
CA HIS A 74 -6.33 1.64 5.99
C HIS A 74 -6.69 0.16 5.90
N GLU A 75 -7.50 -0.20 4.89
CA GLU A 75 -7.95 -1.57 4.65
C GLU A 75 -6.80 -2.54 4.35
N ALA A 76 -5.84 -2.13 3.51
CA ALA A 76 -4.65 -2.94 3.25
C ALA A 76 -3.85 -3.22 4.53
N THR A 77 -3.68 -2.20 5.39
CA THR A 77 -2.97 -2.33 6.67
C THR A 77 -3.73 -3.25 7.63
N SER A 78 -5.05 -3.06 7.78
CA SER A 78 -5.93 -3.91 8.60
C SER A 78 -5.89 -5.37 8.17
N ARG A 79 -5.94 -5.65 6.85
CA ARG A 79 -5.85 -7.02 6.32
C ARG A 79 -4.51 -7.66 6.62
N LEU A 80 -3.42 -6.93 6.38
CA LEU A 80 -2.07 -7.43 6.58
C LEU A 80 -1.74 -7.66 8.05
N ALA A 81 -2.25 -6.82 8.95
CA ALA A 81 -2.04 -6.94 10.39
C ALA A 81 -2.57 -8.27 10.98
N ARG A 82 -3.56 -8.90 10.34
CA ARG A 82 -4.06 -10.23 10.75
C ARG A 82 -3.05 -11.36 10.50
N TYR A 83 -2.22 -11.22 9.47
CA TYR A 83 -1.29 -12.28 9.05
C TYR A 83 0.16 -12.01 9.46
N LEU A 84 0.54 -10.74 9.58
CA LEU A 84 1.92 -10.31 9.79
C LEU A 84 2.18 -9.91 11.24
N ASN A 85 3.42 -10.14 11.69
CA ASN A 85 3.87 -9.62 12.98
C ASN A 85 3.93 -8.08 12.93
N PRO A 86 3.51 -7.36 13.98
CA PRO A 86 3.61 -5.90 14.09
C PRO A 86 4.99 -5.32 13.77
N ILE A 87 6.08 -6.08 13.96
CA ILE A 87 7.47 -5.66 13.65
C ILE A 87 7.74 -5.62 12.15
N VAL A 88 7.16 -6.53 11.36
CA VAL A 88 7.40 -6.61 9.89
C VAL A 88 6.38 -5.81 9.08
N LEU A 89 5.20 -5.55 9.65
CA LEU A 89 4.14 -4.77 9.01
C LEU A 89 4.56 -3.37 8.53
N PRO A 90 5.39 -2.57 9.25
CA PRO A 90 5.85 -1.28 8.77
C PRO A 90 6.70 -1.36 7.50
N GLN A 91 7.52 -2.40 7.34
CA GLN A 91 8.37 -2.59 6.17
C GLN A 91 7.53 -2.73 4.89
N LEU A 92 6.38 -3.41 5.01
CA LEU A 92 5.47 -3.63 3.90
C LEU A 92 4.53 -2.44 3.63
N THR A 93 4.04 -1.80 4.69
CA THR A 93 3.04 -0.72 4.59
C THR A 93 3.66 0.68 4.44
N GLY A 94 4.95 0.84 4.75
CA GLY A 94 5.64 2.12 4.73
C GLY A 94 5.23 3.06 5.85
N HIS A 95 4.92 2.52 7.03
CA HIS A 95 4.79 3.32 8.24
C HIS A 95 6.16 3.47 8.88
N ARG A 96 6.51 4.71 9.28
CA ARG A 96 7.78 4.99 9.97
C ARG A 96 7.69 4.80 11.48
N ASP A 97 6.47 4.81 12.04
CA ASP A 97 6.22 4.70 13.47
C ASP A 97 5.28 3.52 13.75
N LEU A 98 5.75 2.60 14.60
CA LEU A 98 5.02 1.44 15.09
C LEU A 98 3.78 1.82 15.91
N LYS A 99 3.79 2.97 16.61
CA LYS A 99 2.63 3.41 17.41
C LYS A 99 1.39 3.64 16.54
N SER A 100 1.58 4.10 15.31
CA SER A 100 0.48 4.28 14.34
C SER A 100 -0.16 2.97 13.90
N LEU A 101 0.59 1.86 13.99
CA LEU A 101 0.12 0.53 13.59
C LEU A 101 -0.68 -0.19 14.67
N ASN A 102 -0.56 0.22 15.93
CA ASN A 102 -1.25 -0.42 17.06
C ASN A 102 -2.78 -0.41 16.90
N ARG A 103 -3.33 0.60 16.20
CA ARG A 103 -4.77 0.68 15.87
C ARG A 103 -5.26 -0.47 14.98
N TYR A 104 -4.37 -1.03 14.15
CA TYR A 104 -4.72 -2.07 13.17
C TYR A 104 -4.55 -3.48 13.72
N TYR A 105 -3.90 -3.61 14.88
CA TYR A 105 -3.71 -4.89 15.54
C TYR A 105 -4.90 -5.15 16.47
N GLN A 106 -5.92 -5.82 15.95
CA GLN A 106 -7.06 -6.32 16.71
C GLN A 106 -7.01 -7.85 16.69
N PRO A 107 -6.24 -8.49 17.59
CA PRO A 107 -6.14 -9.93 17.60
C PRO A 107 -7.52 -10.53 17.96
N VAL A 108 -8.10 -11.27 17.02
CA VAL A 108 -9.32 -12.05 17.30
C VAL A 108 -8.90 -13.22 18.21
N PRO A 109 -9.56 -13.49 19.35
CA PRO A 109 -9.16 -14.56 20.26
C PRO A 109 -8.98 -15.93 19.59
N GLY A 110 -9.79 -16.23 18.56
CA GLY A 110 -9.67 -17.44 17.76
C GLY A 110 -8.38 -17.53 16.93
N ASP A 111 -7.86 -16.40 16.44
CA ASP A 111 -6.59 -16.35 15.71
C ASP A 111 -5.37 -16.49 16.64
N ILE A 112 -5.50 -16.06 17.91
CA ILE A 112 -4.47 -16.27 18.93
C ILE A 112 -4.39 -17.77 19.25
N ALA A 113 -5.52 -18.43 19.48
CA ALA A 113 -5.57 -19.86 19.82
C ALA A 113 -4.96 -20.77 18.74
N ASN A 114 -5.11 -20.41 17.46
CA ASN A 114 -4.51 -21.16 16.34
C ASN A 114 -2.99 -20.95 16.20
N LYS A 115 -2.42 -19.92 16.85
CA LYS A 115 -0.99 -19.57 16.74
C LYS A 115 -0.14 -20.13 17.89
N THR A 116 -0.77 -20.55 18.98
CA THR A 116 -0.12 -21.11 20.18
C THR A 116 -0.09 -22.65 20.19
N ARG A 117 -0.47 -23.30 19.10
CA ARG A 117 -0.50 -24.77 18.94
C ARG A 117 0.53 -25.19 17.90
#